data_AF-A0AAV3BL00-F1
#
_entry.id   AF-A0AAV3BL00-F1
#
_cell.length_a   1.000
_cell.length_b   1.000
_cell.length_c   1.000
_cell.angle_alpha   90.00
_cell.angle_beta   90.00
_cell.angle_gamma   90.00
#
_symmetry.space_group_name_H-M   'P 1'
#
loop_
_entity.id
_entity.type
_entity.pdbx_description
1 polymer ?
#
loop_
_entity_poly.entity_id
_entity_poly.type
_entity_poly.pdbx_seq_one_letter_code
_entity_poly.pdbx_strand_id
1 'polypeptide(L)' 'MAKFKITINEIVNFNHEMTVEAKSESELNKVLDKIEREANYRDDVDYILEEHGIKILDFNEDGSGEVNIEVPDLEEVE' A
#
# COMPACT_ATOMS: atom_id res chain seq x y z
N MET A 1 9.44 -22.34 -35.93
CA MET A 1 8.51 -22.01 -34.83
C MET A 1 8.73 -20.56 -34.52
N ALA A 2 7.69 -19.73 -34.64
CA ALA A 2 7.77 -18.32 -34.26
C ALA A 2 7.87 -18.20 -32.73
N LYS A 3 8.62 -17.22 -32.23
CA LYS A 3 8.67 -16.86 -30.81
C LYS A 3 7.91 -15.57 -30.61
N PHE A 4 7.36 -15.35 -29.42
CA PHE A 4 6.66 -14.12 -29.09
C PHE A 4 7.10 -13.65 -27.69
N LYS A 5 7.13 -12.34 -27.52
CA LYS A 5 7.36 -11.66 -26.25
C LYS A 5 6.05 -10.97 -25.85
N ILE A 6 5.63 -11.16 -24.62
CA ILE A 6 4.49 -10.45 -24.02
C ILE A 6 4.99 -9.61 -22.86
N THR A 7 4.40 -8.43 -22.70
CA THR A 7 4.58 -7.59 -21.51
C THR A 7 3.28 -7.62 -20.71
N ILE A 8 3.39 -7.87 -19.41
CA ILE A 8 2.25 -7.90 -18.48
C ILE A 8 2.56 -6.91 -17.36
N ASN A 9 1.65 -5.98 -17.11
CA ASN A 9 1.64 -5.09 -15.97
C ASN A 9 0.61 -5.62 -14.97
N GLU A 10 1.03 -5.89 -13.74
CA GLU A 10 0.17 -6.30 -12.64
C GLU A 10 0.19 -5.20 -11.58
N ILE A 11 -0.99 -4.64 -11.28
CA ILE A 11 -1.18 -3.66 -10.22
C ILE A 11 -1.99 -4.36 -9.12
N VAL A 12 -1.42 -4.41 -7.92
CA VAL A 12 -2.09 -4.98 -6.74
C VAL A 12 -2.38 -3.85 -5.76
N ASN A 13 -3.66 -3.63 -5.46
CA ASN A 13 -4.09 -2.65 -4.48
C ASN A 13 -4.48 -3.36 -3.19
N PHE A 14 -3.90 -2.95 -2.06
CA PHE A 14 -4.24 -3.46 -0.73
C PHE A 14 -4.96 -2.37 0.06
N ASN A 15 -6.20 -2.64 0.47
CA ASN A 15 -7.02 -1.69 1.23
C ASN A 15 -7.05 -2.08 2.71
N HIS A 16 -5.92 -1.91 3.40
CA HIS A 16 -5.87 -2.19 4.85
C HIS A 16 -6.65 -1.14 5.64
N GLU A 17 -7.41 -1.59 6.64
CA GLU A 17 -8.14 -0.71 7.54
C GLU A 17 -7.53 -0.77 8.94
N MET A 18 -7.40 0.38 9.60
CA MET A 18 -6.90 0.46 10.96
C MET A 18 -7.76 1.36 11.83
N THR A 19 -7.99 0.92 13.06
CA THR A 19 -8.60 1.74 14.10
C THR A 19 -7.51 2.20 15.05
N VAL A 20 -7.37 3.52 15.25
CA VAL A 20 -6.35 4.11 16.12
C VAL A 20 -6.97 5.04 17.17
N GLU A 21 -6.28 5.16 18.30
CA GLU A 21 -6.59 6.11 19.37
C GLU A 21 -5.52 7.20 19.41
N ALA A 22 -5.95 8.45 19.25
CA ALA A 22 -5.08 9.63 19.29
C ALA A 22 -5.67 10.67 20.25
N LYS A 23 -4.81 11.55 20.78
CA LYS A 23 -5.25 12.59 21.73
C LYS A 23 -6.11 13.67 21.07
N SER A 24 -5.90 13.91 19.78
CA SER A 24 -6.70 14.83 18.98
C SER A 24 -6.61 14.51 17.49
N GLU A 25 -7.63 14.89 16.74
CA GLU A 25 -7.66 14.79 15.27
C GLU A 25 -6.54 15.60 14.60
N SER A 26 -6.20 16.78 15.14
CA SER A 26 -5.14 17.62 14.57
C SER A 26 -3.75 16.99 14.69
N GLU A 27 -3.49 16.25 15.78
CA GLU A 27 -2.25 15.48 15.93
C GLU A 27 -2.21 14.33 14.95
N LEU A 28 -3.30 13.56 14.84
CA LEU A 28 -3.42 12.46 13.88
C LEU A 28 -3.17 12.94 12.45
N ASN A 29 -3.80 14.03 12.01
CA ASN A 29 -3.62 14.55 10.65
C ASN A 29 -2.16 14.89 10.33
N LYS A 30 -1.39 15.44 11.28
CA LYS A 30 0.04 15.72 11.07
C LYS A 30 0.86 14.44 10.90
N VAL A 31 0.46 13.37 11.60
CA VAL A 31 1.13 12.07 11.50
C VAL A 31 0.77 11.38 10.19
N LEU A 32 -0.49 11.49 9.74
CA LEU A 32 -0.92 10.99 8.43
C LEU A 32 -0.16 11.69 7.29
N ASP A 33 -0.03 13.02 7.33
CA ASP A 33 0.78 13.78 6.36
C ASP A 33 2.25 13.33 6.34
N LYS A 34 2.78 12.87 7.48
CA LYS A 34 4.15 12.34 7.59
C LYS A 34 4.23 10.95 6.96
N ILE A 35 3.27 10.08 7.26
CA ILE A 35 3.16 8.73 6.68
C ILE A 35 3.14 8.81 5.15
N GLU A 36 2.32 9.68 4.56
CA GLU A 36 2.25 9.84 3.09
C GLU A 36 3.58 10.25 2.44
N ARG A 37 4.48 10.89 3.19
CA ARG A 37 5.77 11.38 2.66
C ARG A 37 6.93 10.44 2.93
N GLU A 38 6.88 9.69 4.03
CA GLU A 38 8.03 8.96 4.56
C GLU A 38 7.84 7.43 4.54
N ALA A 39 6.61 6.92 4.61
CA ALA A 39 6.37 5.49 4.64
C ALA A 39 6.57 4.87 3.25
N ASN A 40 7.43 3.86 3.16
CA ASN A 40 7.64 3.06 1.94
C ASN A 40 7.05 1.66 2.09
N TYR A 41 6.91 1.20 3.33
CA TYR A 41 6.34 -0.09 3.67
C TYR A 41 5.26 0.07 4.73
N ARG A 42 4.38 -0.92 4.82
CA ARG A 42 3.32 -0.97 5.82
C ARG A 42 3.87 -0.88 7.25
N ASP A 43 5.02 -1.52 7.53
CA ASP A 43 5.62 -1.49 8.86
C ASP A 43 6.15 -0.10 9.26
N ASP A 44 6.45 0.77 8.29
CA ASP A 44 6.81 2.17 8.55
C ASP A 44 5.62 2.94 9.14
N VAL A 45 4.39 2.58 8.73
CA VAL A 45 3.16 3.20 9.23
C VAL A 45 3.00 2.91 10.72
N ASP A 46 3.15 1.65 11.12
CA ASP A 46 3.07 1.23 12.52
C ASP A 46 4.11 1.95 13.38
N TYR A 47 5.36 1.99 12.90
CA TYR A 47 6.46 2.67 13.59
C TYR A 47 6.19 4.16 13.77
N ILE A 48 5.75 4.85 12.71
CA ILE A 48 5.46 6.29 12.75
C ILE A 48 4.30 6.59 13.72
N LEU A 49 3.24 5.77 13.74
CA LEU A 49 2.13 5.93 14.67
C LEU A 49 2.57 5.77 16.13
N GLU A 50 3.35 4.72 16.42
CA GLU A 50 3.88 4.48 17.77
C GLU A 50 4.82 5.59 18.25
N GLU A 51 5.72 6.10 17.39
CA GLU A 51 6.63 7.20 17.72
C GLU A 51 5.88 8.47 18.18
N HIS A 52 4.67 8.70 17.64
CA HIS A 52 3.83 9.84 17.99
C HIS A 52 2.83 9.53 19.12
N GLY A 53 2.94 8.35 19.73
CA GLY A 53 2.08 7.93 20.83
C GLY A 53 0.63 7.70 20.41
N ILE A 54 0.40 7.40 19.13
CA ILE A 54 -0.89 6.96 18.61
C ILE A 54 -0.99 5.46 18.82
N LYS A 55 -2.05 5.02 19.47
CA LYS A 55 -2.24 3.61 19.81
C LYS A 55 -3.09 2.92 18.76
N ILE A 56 -2.59 1.83 18.20
CA ILE A 56 -3.37 0.97 17.28
C ILE A 56 -4.30 0.10 18.14
N LEU A 57 -5.60 0.12 17.83
CA LEU A 57 -6.63 -0.64 18.53
C LEU A 57 -7.03 -1.92 17.77
N ASP A 58 -7.15 -1.80 16.45
CA ASP A 58 -7.50 -2.90 15.56
C ASP A 58 -6.87 -2.68 14.20
N PHE A 59 -6.51 -3.77 13.53
CA PHE A 59 -5.93 -3.76 12.19
C PHE A 59 -6.55 -4.89 11.37
N ASN A 60 -7.24 -4.50 10.31
CA ASN A 60 -7.82 -5.40 9.34
C ASN A 60 -6.96 -5.39 8.08
N GLU A 61 -6.12 -6.40 7.97
CA GLU A 61 -5.24 -6.56 6.82
C GLU A 61 -6.03 -7.12 5.63
N ASP A 62 -6.17 -6.33 4.56
CA ASP A 62 -6.54 -6.87 3.24
C ASP A 62 -5.45 -7.83 2.73
N GLY A 63 -5.64 -9.12 2.96
CA GLY A 63 -4.79 -10.18 2.42
C GLY A 63 -5.21 -10.68 1.04
N SER A 64 -6.27 -10.10 0.45
CA SER A 64 -6.83 -10.55 -0.82
C SER A 64 -6.33 -9.74 -2.02
N GLY A 65 -6.10 -8.44 -1.83
CA GLY A 65 -5.54 -7.52 -2.82
C GLY A 65 -6.36 -7.46 -4.11
N GLU A 66 -6.93 -6.30 -4.46
CA GLU A 66 -7.54 -6.18 -5.79
C GLU A 66 -6.43 -6.17 -6.85
N VAL A 67 -6.41 -7.20 -7.70
CA VAL A 67 -5.42 -7.36 -8.76
C VAL A 67 -6.01 -6.91 -10.10
N ASN A 68 -5.36 -5.92 -10.72
CA ASN A 68 -5.62 -5.53 -12.10
C ASN A 68 -4.44 -5.96 -12.99
N ILE A 69 -4.74 -6.76 -14.02
CA ILE A 69 -3.74 -7.25 -14.99
C ILE A 69 -3.98 -6.55 -16.31
N GLU A 70 -2.98 -5.81 -16.77
CA GLU A 70 -2.94 -5.19 -18.08
C GLU A 70 -1.88 -5.85 -18.95
N VAL A 71 -2.22 -6.20 -20.19
CA VAL A 71 -1.27 -6.78 -21.16
C VAL A 71 -1.09 -5.77 -22.28
N PRO A 72 -0.20 -4.77 -22.12
CA PRO A 72 -0.09 -3.67 -23.06
C PRO A 72 0.57 -4.05 -24.39
N ASP A 73 1.33 -5.15 -24.44
CA ASP A 73 2.17 -5.41 -25.61
C ASP A 73 2.42 -6.91 -25.90
N LEU A 74 2.46 -7.23 -27.20
CA LEU A 74 2.75 -8.54 -27.78
C LEU A 74 3.63 -8.31 -29.02
N GLU A 75 4.81 -8.89 -29.04
CA GLU A 75 5.79 -8.76 -30.13
C GLU A 75 6.21 -10.16 -30.62
N GLU A 76 6.26 -10.38 -31.94
CA GLU A 76 6.87 -11.59 -32.52
C GLU A 76 8.39 -11.42 -32.60
N VAL A 77 9.14 -12.43 -32.17
CA VAL A 77 10.60 -12.44 -32.12
C VAL A 77 11.13 -13.49 -33.10
N GLU A 78 11.98 -13.06 -34.03
CA GLU A 78 12.64 -13.93 -35.03
C GLU A 78 13.61 -14.96 -34.41
#